data_AF-A0A8J8CN15-F1
#
_entry.id   AF-A0A8J8CN15-F1
#
_cell.length_a   1.000
_cell.length_b   1.000
_cell.length_c   1.000
_cell.angle_alpha   90.00
_cell.angle_beta   90.00
_cell.angle_gamma   90.00
#
_symmetry.space_group_name_H-M   'P 1'
#
loop_
_entity.id
_entity.type
_entity.pdbx_description
1 polymer ?
#
loop_
_entity_poly.entity_id
_entity_poly.type
_entity_poly.pdbx_seq_one_letter_code
_entity_poly.pdbx_strand_id
1 'polypeptide(L)'
;MLKKIKTFRPEALIADVHFRTYVESFESELLRGISTVVILEIIKRYPDDGIYGYQLLKTIEEETQNLLVVEEGTVYPLLRKMEKDGVLQSEKKEKDGRQRKYYILTDEGKKLLNHMAGFFSKLLEAMSPMMEFEVKLPEDKFMFCPNCANKIKLDDLTKFCEVCGLYVEDLKN
;
A
#
# COMPACT_ATOMS: atom_id res chain seq x y z
N MET A 1 -16.74 8.03 -2.40
CA MET A 1 -16.46 8.60 -1.07
C MET A 1 -17.60 9.52 -0.67
N LEU A 2 -18.32 9.14 0.38
CA LEU A 2 -19.50 9.87 0.86
C LEU A 2 -19.22 11.35 1.13
N LYS A 3 -18.02 11.65 1.65
CA LYS A 3 -17.54 13.01 1.96
C LYS A 3 -17.53 13.98 0.77
N LYS A 4 -17.55 13.49 -0.48
CA LYS A 4 -17.57 14.35 -1.68
C LYS A 4 -18.98 14.74 -2.13
N ILE A 5 -20.01 14.08 -1.60
CA ILE A 5 -21.40 14.33 -1.97
C ILE A 5 -21.89 15.53 -1.16
N LYS A 6 -22.24 16.63 -1.84
CA LYS A 6 -22.67 17.88 -1.20
C LYS A 6 -24.13 17.88 -0.77
N THR A 7 -24.97 17.14 -1.48
CA THR A 7 -26.41 17.06 -1.22
C THR A 7 -26.87 15.63 -1.41
N PHE A 8 -27.75 15.18 -0.51
CA PHE A 8 -28.34 13.86 -0.54
C PHE A 8 -29.83 13.97 -0.83
N ARG A 9 -30.38 12.98 -1.55
CA ARG A 9 -31.83 12.82 -1.59
C ARG A 9 -32.33 12.38 -0.20
N PRO A 10 -33.47 12.87 0.29
CA PRO A 10 -33.99 12.49 1.60
C PRO A 10 -34.16 10.98 1.80
N GLU A 11 -34.43 10.23 0.73
CA GLU A 11 -34.67 8.79 0.75
C GLU A 11 -33.37 7.96 0.74
N ALA A 12 -32.21 8.60 0.56
CA ALA A 12 -30.93 7.89 0.54
C ALA A 12 -30.56 7.41 1.95
N LEU A 13 -30.02 6.18 2.07
CA LEU A 13 -29.55 5.62 3.35
C LEU A 13 -28.63 6.59 4.11
N ILE A 14 -27.71 7.24 3.39
CA ILE A 14 -26.70 8.17 3.91
C ILE A 14 -27.24 9.58 4.21
N ALA A 15 -28.51 9.85 3.92
CA ALA A 15 -29.17 11.05 4.41
C ALA A 15 -29.37 10.96 5.94
N ASP A 16 -29.54 9.75 6.45
CA ASP A 16 -29.46 9.47 7.88
C ASP A 16 -28.01 9.64 8.37
N VAL A 17 -27.84 10.50 9.37
CA VAL A 17 -26.53 10.83 9.93
C VAL A 17 -25.86 9.62 10.58
N HIS A 18 -26.62 8.71 11.22
CA HIS A 18 -26.09 7.53 11.86
C HIS A 18 -25.42 6.60 10.84
N PHE A 19 -26.11 6.27 9.75
CA PHE A 19 -25.56 5.44 8.69
C PHE A 19 -24.42 6.12 7.94
N ARG A 20 -24.51 7.44 7.71
CA ARG A 20 -23.41 8.19 7.10
C ARG A 20 -22.14 8.10 7.94
N THR A 21 -22.23 8.38 9.25
CA THR A 21 -21.08 8.33 10.16
C THR A 21 -20.48 6.92 10.22
N TYR A 22 -21.33 5.88 10.23
CA TYR A 22 -20.88 4.49 10.21
C TYR A 22 -20.03 4.19 8.97
N VAL A 23 -20.53 4.51 7.77
CA VAL A 23 -19.80 4.26 6.52
C VAL A 23 -18.54 5.11 6.43
N GLU A 24 -18.58 6.38 6.83
CA GLU A 24 -17.41 7.26 6.83
C GLU A 24 -16.29 6.77 7.77
N SER A 25 -16.65 6.21 8.93
CA SER A 25 -15.69 5.59 9.86
C SER A 25 -15.04 4.36 9.22
N PHE A 26 -15.85 3.47 8.66
CA PHE A 26 -15.38 2.28 7.97
C PHE A 26 -14.43 2.62 6.80
N GLU A 27 -14.83 3.54 5.91
CA GLU A 27 -13.98 4.02 4.81
C GLU A 27 -12.65 4.57 5.36
N SER A 28 -12.69 5.38 6.43
CA SER A 28 -11.49 6.02 6.99
C SER A 28 -10.54 5.02 7.66
N GLU A 29 -11.06 4.01 8.36
CA GLU A 29 -10.27 2.94 9.00
C GLU A 29 -9.59 2.07 7.94
N LEU A 30 -10.34 1.66 6.91
CA LEU A 30 -9.81 0.85 5.82
C LEU A 30 -8.70 1.58 5.07
N LEU A 31 -8.95 2.83 4.66
CA LEU A 31 -7.96 3.65 3.96
C LEU A 31 -6.69 3.87 4.80
N ARG A 32 -6.83 4.07 6.11
CA ARG A 32 -5.69 4.18 7.04
C ARG A 32 -4.89 2.88 7.07
N GLY A 33 -5.57 1.74 7.15
CA GLY A 33 -4.95 0.41 7.19
C GLY A 33 -4.13 0.11 5.93
N ILE A 34 -4.63 0.45 4.74
CA ILE A 34 -3.94 0.16 3.47
C ILE A 34 -2.89 1.23 3.08
N SER A 35 -2.97 2.44 3.66
CA SER A 35 -2.15 3.58 3.25
C SER A 35 -0.64 3.30 3.23
N THR A 36 -0.13 2.55 4.21
CA THR A 36 1.29 2.18 4.29
C THR A 36 1.73 1.37 3.07
N VAL A 37 0.95 0.36 2.66
CA VAL A 37 1.27 -0.48 1.49
C VAL A 37 1.26 0.36 0.21
N VAL A 38 0.25 1.23 0.04
CA VAL A 38 0.15 2.09 -1.15
C VAL A 38 1.31 3.07 -1.21
N ILE A 39 1.65 3.74 -0.09
CA ILE A 39 2.78 4.67 -0.04
C ILE A 39 4.09 3.97 -0.44
N LEU A 40 4.37 2.81 0.12
CA LEU A 40 5.59 2.06 -0.18
C LEU A 40 5.61 1.58 -1.64
N GLU A 41 4.47 1.15 -2.19
CA GLU A 41 4.38 0.75 -3.60
C GLU A 41 4.62 1.90 -4.57
N ILE A 42 4.19 3.13 -4.24
CA ILE A 42 4.54 4.32 -5.03
C ILE A 42 6.04 4.63 -4.91
N ILE A 43 6.60 4.66 -3.69
CA ILE A 43 8.03 4.94 -3.47
C ILE A 43 8.91 3.94 -4.24
N LYS A 44 8.52 2.66 -4.30
CA LYS A 44 9.23 1.60 -5.03
C LYS A 44 9.47 1.93 -6.51
N ARG A 45 8.61 2.75 -7.13
CA ARG A 45 8.73 3.13 -8.55
C ARG A 45 9.80 4.18 -8.81
N TYR A 46 10.39 4.74 -7.75
CA TYR A 46 11.46 5.75 -7.81
C TYR A 46 12.73 5.25 -7.11
N PRO A 47 13.35 4.14 -7.58
CA PRO A 47 14.45 3.49 -6.89
C PRO A 47 15.73 4.36 -6.79
N ASP A 48 15.99 5.21 -7.79
CA ASP A 48 17.23 6.00 -7.87
C ASP A 48 17.01 7.46 -7.43
N ASP A 49 16.02 8.14 -8.01
CA ASP A 49 15.78 9.56 -7.74
C ASP A 49 15.03 9.82 -6.43
N GLY A 50 14.31 8.80 -5.93
CA GLY A 50 13.36 8.91 -4.83
C GLY A 50 12.16 9.80 -5.16
N ILE A 51 11.26 9.93 -4.20
CA ILE A 51 10.08 10.80 -4.31
C ILE A 51 9.93 11.67 -3.06
N TYR A 52 9.58 12.93 -3.23
CA TYR A 52 9.34 13.85 -2.10
C TYR A 52 7.87 13.87 -1.71
N GLY A 53 7.59 14.18 -0.43
CA GLY A 53 6.28 13.95 0.19
C GLY A 53 5.08 14.55 -0.56
N TYR A 54 5.18 15.79 -1.06
CA TYR A 54 4.09 16.39 -1.83
C TYR A 54 3.85 15.68 -3.18
N GLN A 55 4.91 15.28 -3.89
CA GLN A 55 4.76 14.51 -5.13
C GLN A 55 4.13 13.14 -4.84
N LEU A 56 4.55 12.47 -3.76
CA LEU A 56 3.99 11.20 -3.32
C LEU A 56 2.48 11.30 -3.09
N LEU A 57 2.02 12.32 -2.35
CA LEU A 57 0.59 12.56 -2.12
C LEU A 57 -0.18 12.70 -3.43
N LYS A 58 0.31 13.56 -4.34
CA LYS A 58 -0.32 13.79 -5.63
C LYS A 58 -0.39 12.52 -6.47
N THR A 59 0.68 11.73 -6.50
CA THR A 59 0.72 10.45 -7.22
C THR A 59 -0.29 9.46 -6.65
N ILE A 60 -0.43 9.35 -5.32
CA ILE A 60 -1.44 8.48 -4.69
C ILE A 60 -2.85 8.93 -5.08
N GLU A 61 -3.14 10.22 -5.02
CA GLU A 61 -4.45 10.77 -5.40
C GLU A 61 -4.77 10.47 -6.88
N GLU A 62 -3.82 10.71 -7.78
CA GLU A 62 -3.98 10.48 -9.22
C GLU A 62 -4.19 9.00 -9.54
N GLU A 63 -3.33 8.10 -9.02
CA GLU A 63 -3.38 6.67 -9.33
C GLU A 63 -4.59 5.95 -8.71
N THR A 64 -5.08 6.43 -7.57
CA THR A 64 -6.27 5.87 -6.93
C THR A 64 -7.56 6.56 -7.37
N GLN A 65 -7.51 7.41 -8.40
CA GLN A 65 -8.67 8.17 -8.89
C GLN A 65 -9.37 8.97 -7.79
N ASN A 66 -8.57 9.53 -6.89
CA ASN A 66 -8.99 10.24 -5.68
C ASN A 66 -9.82 9.40 -4.69
N LEU A 67 -9.69 8.07 -4.72
CA LEU A 67 -10.30 7.17 -3.73
C LEU A 67 -9.49 7.18 -2.43
N LEU A 68 -8.16 7.15 -2.52
CA LEU A 68 -7.27 7.32 -1.38
C LEU A 68 -6.68 8.74 -1.40
N VAL A 69 -7.10 9.55 -0.44
CA VAL A 69 -6.55 10.88 -0.20
C VAL A 69 -5.87 10.84 1.16
N VAL A 70 -4.56 11.01 1.18
CA VAL A 70 -3.77 11.02 2.42
C VAL A 70 -3.44 12.47 2.74
N GLU A 71 -3.81 12.93 3.94
CA GLU A 71 -3.50 14.29 4.36
C GLU A 71 -2.01 14.44 4.68
N GLU A 72 -1.45 15.63 4.50
CA GLU A 72 -0.06 15.95 4.87
C GLU A 72 0.23 15.61 6.35
N GLY A 73 -0.71 15.92 7.24
CA GLY A 73 -0.63 15.61 8.67
C GLY A 73 -0.56 14.10 8.97
N THR A 74 -0.91 13.24 8.02
CA THR A 74 -0.80 11.77 8.12
C THR A 74 0.45 11.25 7.43
N VAL A 75 0.76 11.73 6.21
CA VAL A 75 1.86 11.16 5.43
C VAL A 75 3.23 11.45 6.03
N TYR A 76 3.48 12.67 6.51
CA TYR A 76 4.82 13.04 6.95
C TYR A 76 5.24 12.36 8.26
N PRO A 77 4.37 12.23 9.28
CA PRO A 77 4.67 11.41 10.45
C PRO A 77 4.91 9.94 10.09
N LEU A 78 4.14 9.38 9.16
CA LEU A 78 4.30 8.00 8.70
C LEU A 78 5.64 7.80 7.98
N LEU A 79 6.03 8.70 7.08
CA LEU A 79 7.33 8.68 6.40
C LEU A 79 8.49 8.75 7.40
N ARG A 80 8.43 9.66 8.39
CA ARG A 80 9.44 9.77 9.45
C ARG A 80 9.54 8.50 10.28
N LYS A 81 8.41 7.87 10.58
CA LYS A 81 8.38 6.59 11.31
C LYS A 81 9.04 5.48 10.48
N MET A 82 8.65 5.32 9.22
CA MET A 82 9.21 4.30 8.33
C MET A 82 10.71 4.48 8.10
N GLU A 83 11.19 5.73 8.04
CA GLU A 83 12.62 6.03 7.99
C GLU A 83 13.34 5.65 9.29
N LYS A 84 12.77 6.01 10.45
CA LYS A 84 13.31 5.61 11.76
C LYS A 84 13.37 4.09 11.93
N ASP A 85 12.37 3.39 11.41
CA ASP A 85 12.25 1.93 11.47
C ASP A 85 13.12 1.23 10.39
N GLY A 86 13.88 1.97 9.59
CA GLY A 86 14.79 1.42 8.58
C GLY A 86 14.10 0.90 7.30
N VAL A 87 12.81 1.15 7.14
CA VAL A 87 12.03 0.79 5.93
C VAL A 87 12.34 1.73 4.77
N LEU A 88 12.65 2.99 5.10
CA LEU A 88 13.01 4.03 4.15
C LEU A 88 14.37 4.62 4.48
N GLN A 89 15.05 5.08 3.45
CA GLN A 89 16.14 6.05 3.55
C GLN A 89 15.75 7.34 2.85
N SER A 90 16.49 8.42 3.11
CA SER A 90 16.19 9.70 2.51
C SER A 90 17.41 10.53 2.16
N GLU A 91 17.21 11.42 1.20
CA GLU A 91 18.20 12.40 0.78
C GLU A 91 17.56 13.79 0.71
N LYS A 92 18.30 14.82 1.14
CA LYS A 92 17.88 16.22 0.94
C LYS A 92 18.44 16.71 -0.39
N LYS A 93 17.55 17.12 -1.31
CA LYS A 93 17.93 17.73 -2.58
C LYS A 93 17.37 19.14 -2.66
N GLU A 94 18.15 20.07 -3.21
CA GLU A 94 17.67 21.43 -3.50
C GLU A 94 17.00 21.45 -4.87
N LYS A 95 15.78 21.99 -4.94
CA LYS A 95 15.05 22.18 -6.19
C LYS A 95 14.27 23.49 -6.11
N ASP A 96 14.52 24.38 -7.07
CA ASP A 96 13.93 25.72 -7.14
C ASP A 96 14.20 26.56 -5.87
N GLY A 97 15.42 26.48 -5.32
CA GLY A 97 15.81 27.19 -4.09
C GLY A 97 15.14 26.67 -2.81
N ARG A 98 14.45 25.52 -2.86
CA ARG A 98 13.83 24.87 -1.70
C ARG A 98 14.44 23.50 -1.47
N GLN A 99 14.88 23.24 -0.24
CA GLN A 99 15.27 21.89 0.17
C GLN A 99 14.05 20.99 0.29
N ARG A 100 14.07 19.84 -0.39
CA ARG A 100 13.04 18.81 -0.31
C ARG A 100 13.69 17.49 0.11
N LYS A 101 12.97 16.71 0.92
CA LYS A 101 13.40 15.39 1.37
C LYS A 101 12.79 14.33 0.44
N TYR A 102 13.64 13.57 -0.23
CA TYR A 102 13.28 12.49 -1.14
C TYR A 102 13.47 11.17 -0.42
N TYR A 103 12.50 10.27 -0.55
CA TYR A 103 12.49 8.97 0.12
C TYR A 103 12.68 7.84 -0.89
N ILE A 104 13.43 6.83 -0.49
CA ILE A 104 13.72 5.60 -1.25
C ILE A 104 13.54 4.40 -0.31
N LEU A 105 13.06 3.27 -0.83
CA LEU A 105 13.02 2.02 -0.07
C LEU A 105 14.43 1.49 0.19
N THR A 106 14.69 1.07 1.44
CA THR A 106 15.84 0.22 1.75
C THR A 106 15.60 -1.20 1.23
N ASP A 107 16.62 -2.05 1.26
CA ASP A 107 16.43 -3.45 0.87
C ASP A 107 15.48 -4.17 1.83
N GLU A 108 15.59 -3.94 3.14
CA GLU A 108 14.62 -4.41 4.15
C GLU A 108 13.21 -3.89 3.86
N GLY A 109 13.09 -2.62 3.47
CA GLY A 109 11.81 -2.01 3.10
C GLY A 109 11.15 -2.68 1.90
N LYS A 110 11.93 -3.11 0.90
CA LYS A 110 11.42 -3.88 -0.25
C LYS A 110 10.89 -5.24 0.19
N LYS A 111 11.59 -5.95 1.09
CA LYS A 111 11.13 -7.26 1.62
C LYS A 111 9.84 -7.12 2.41
N LEU A 112 9.76 -6.13 3.29
CA LEU A 112 8.56 -5.83 4.06
C LEU A 112 7.38 -5.48 3.16
N LEU A 113 7.60 -4.64 2.14
CA LEU A 113 6.57 -4.32 1.14
C LEU A 113 6.10 -5.58 0.39
N ASN A 114 7.01 -6.44 -0.06
CA ASN A 114 6.65 -7.68 -0.73
C ASN A 114 5.75 -8.56 0.14
N HIS A 115 6.03 -8.63 1.44
CA HIS A 115 5.20 -9.38 2.38
C HIS A 115 3.85 -8.74 2.62
N MET A 116 3.80 -7.43 2.91
CA MET A 116 2.52 -6.73 3.14
C MET A 116 1.63 -6.76 1.90
N ALA A 117 2.20 -6.50 0.72
CA ALA A 117 1.46 -6.58 -0.55
C ALA A 117 1.01 -8.02 -0.84
N GLY A 118 1.87 -9.00 -0.57
CA GLY A 118 1.56 -10.42 -0.74
C GLY A 118 0.39 -10.87 0.13
N PHE A 119 0.46 -10.56 1.43
CA PHE A 119 -0.61 -10.81 2.38
C PHE A 119 -1.92 -10.14 1.96
N PHE A 120 -1.87 -8.86 1.58
CA PHE A 120 -3.06 -8.13 1.13
C PHE A 120 -3.69 -8.76 -0.11
N SER A 121 -2.90 -9.17 -1.10
CA SER A 121 -3.39 -9.88 -2.28
C SER A 121 -4.08 -11.20 -1.94
N LYS A 122 -3.48 -12.03 -1.07
CA LYS A 122 -4.08 -13.31 -0.64
C LYS A 122 -5.33 -13.11 0.22
N LEU A 123 -5.39 -12.04 1.02
CA LEU A 123 -6.58 -11.68 1.78
C LEU A 123 -7.74 -11.33 0.83
N LEU A 124 -7.51 -10.49 -0.18
CA LEU A 124 -8.53 -10.13 -1.16
C LEU A 124 -9.03 -11.36 -1.95
N GLU A 125 -8.12 -12.23 -2.36
CA GLU A 125 -8.47 -13.48 -3.03
C GLU A 125 -9.33 -14.39 -2.14
N ALA A 126 -8.96 -14.56 -0.86
CA ALA A 126 -9.75 -15.36 0.08
C ALA A 126 -11.15 -14.76 0.35
N MET A 127 -11.28 -13.44 0.27
CA MET A 127 -12.56 -12.73 0.48
C MET A 127 -13.44 -12.69 -0.78
N SER A 128 -12.83 -12.82 -1.95
CA SER A 128 -13.49 -12.64 -3.26
C SER A 128 -14.77 -13.49 -3.42
N PRO A 129 -14.82 -14.78 -3.03
CA PRO A 129 -16.02 -15.60 -3.14
C PRO A 129 -17.20 -15.10 -2.29
N MET A 130 -16.93 -14.37 -1.20
CA MET A 130 -17.94 -13.82 -0.29
C MET A 130 -18.44 -12.43 -0.70
N MET A 131 -17.72 -11.76 -1.62
CA MET A 131 -17.93 -10.35 -1.94
C MET A 131 -18.24 -10.11 -3.42
N GLU A 132 -18.53 -11.18 -4.17
CA GLU A 132 -18.97 -11.13 -5.58
C GLU A 132 -17.97 -10.41 -6.51
N PHE A 133 -16.67 -10.51 -6.23
CA PHE A 133 -15.62 -10.04 -7.12
C PHE A 133 -14.56 -11.12 -7.37
N GLU A 134 -13.85 -10.98 -8.48
CA GLU A 134 -12.74 -11.86 -8.83
C GLU A 134 -11.39 -11.16 -8.62
N VAL A 135 -10.43 -11.90 -8.08
CA VAL A 135 -9.03 -11.45 -7.97
C VAL A 135 -8.19 -12.32 -8.89
N LYS A 136 -7.52 -11.68 -9.85
CA LYS A 136 -6.55 -12.37 -10.70
C LYS A 136 -5.13 -12.07 -10.22
N LEU A 137 -4.50 -13.05 -9.59
CA LEU A 137 -3.10 -12.93 -9.18
C LEU A 137 -2.16 -13.26 -10.35
N PRO A 138 -1.03 -12.54 -10.48
CA PRO A 138 -0.03 -12.78 -11.52
C PRO A 138 0.86 -13.98 -11.16
N GLU A 139 0.27 -15.17 -11.08
CA GLU A 139 0.95 -16.42 -10.68
C GLU A 139 2.00 -16.89 -11.69
N ASP A 140 2.00 -16.31 -12.90
CA ASP A 140 3.04 -16.48 -13.92
C ASP A 140 4.35 -15.74 -13.57
N LYS A 141 4.28 -14.72 -12.71
CA LYS A 141 5.42 -13.86 -12.36
C LYS A 141 5.86 -14.03 -10.91
N PHE A 142 4.92 -14.41 -10.04
CA PHE A 142 5.13 -14.48 -8.62
C PHE A 142 4.49 -15.74 -8.05
N MET A 143 5.14 -16.31 -7.05
CA MET A 143 4.49 -17.22 -6.13
C MET A 143 4.22 -16.51 -4.81
N PHE A 144 3.21 -16.98 -4.08
CA PHE A 144 2.93 -16.49 -2.73
C PHE A 144 3.33 -17.58 -1.75
N CYS A 145 4.19 -17.24 -0.79
CA CYS A 145 4.64 -18.19 0.23
C CYS A 145 3.43 -18.76 0.98
N PRO A 146 3.23 -20.09 1.06
CA PRO A 146 2.07 -20.65 1.75
C PRO A 146 2.13 -20.48 3.27
N ASN A 147 3.32 -20.23 3.84
CA ASN A 147 3.48 -20.04 5.28
C ASN A 147 3.18 -18.60 5.74
N CYS A 148 3.49 -17.59 4.93
CA CYS A 148 3.36 -16.19 5.34
C CYS A 148 2.80 -15.25 4.27
N ALA A 149 2.29 -15.77 3.15
CA ALA A 149 1.78 -15.01 2.01
C ALA A 149 2.77 -14.01 1.37
N ASN A 150 4.07 -14.09 1.69
CA ASN A 150 5.08 -13.23 1.06
C ASN A 150 5.06 -13.38 -0.46
N LYS A 151 5.05 -12.27 -1.19
CA LYS A 151 5.13 -12.25 -2.65
C LYS A 151 6.58 -12.48 -3.07
N ILE A 152 6.82 -13.63 -3.69
CA ILE A 152 8.14 -14.09 -4.12
C ILE A 152 8.18 -14.05 -5.65
N LYS A 153 9.25 -13.50 -6.23
CA LYS A 153 9.43 -13.50 -7.68
C LYS A 153 9.80 -14.91 -8.15
N LEU A 154 9.20 -15.36 -9.23
CA LEU A 154 9.57 -16.61 -9.88
C LEU A 154 10.86 -16.38 -10.69
N ASP A 155 12.00 -16.64 -10.05
CA ASP A 155 13.31 -16.72 -10.70
C ASP A 155 14.14 -17.88 -10.15
N ASP A 156 15.08 -18.38 -10.96
CA ASP A 156 15.90 -19.55 -10.62
C ASP A 156 16.88 -19.30 -9.45
N LEU A 157 16.98 -18.05 -8.99
CA LEU A 157 17.89 -17.65 -7.93
C LEU A 157 17.24 -17.75 -6.54
N THR A 158 15.91 -17.76 -6.47
CA THR A 158 15.20 -17.74 -5.18
C THR A 158 15.11 -19.14 -4.56
N LYS A 159 15.84 -19.34 -3.47
CA LYS A 159 15.92 -20.63 -2.75
C LYS A 159 14.98 -20.75 -1.55
N PHE A 160 14.64 -19.63 -0.91
CA PHE A 160 13.79 -19.60 0.28
C PHE A 160 12.99 -18.30 0.34
N CYS A 161 11.89 -18.33 1.10
CA CYS A 161 11.13 -17.14 1.44
C CYS A 161 11.96 -16.23 2.35
N GLU A 162 12.34 -15.05 1.85
CA GLU A 162 13.14 -14.07 2.58
C GLU A 162 12.49 -13.51 3.86
N VAL A 163 11.21 -13.83 4.11
CA VAL A 163 10.48 -13.39 5.31
C VAL A 163 10.37 -14.48 6.37
N CYS A 164 10.04 -15.72 5.99
CA CYS A 164 9.82 -16.81 6.97
C CYS A 164 10.85 -17.94 6.88
N GLY A 165 11.79 -17.89 5.92
CA GLY A 165 12.84 -18.89 5.76
C GLY A 165 12.43 -20.22 5.12
N LEU A 166 11.16 -20.38 4.70
CA LEU A 166 10.70 -21.61 4.06
C LEU A 166 11.42 -21.84 2.73
N TYR A 167 12.01 -23.01 2.50
CA TYR A 167 12.65 -23.32 1.23
C TYR A 167 11.61 -23.45 0.11
N VAL A 168 11.93 -22.89 -1.06
CA VAL A 168 11.05 -22.97 -2.24
C VAL A 168 10.99 -24.39 -2.79
N GLU A 169 12.04 -25.18 -2.58
CA GLU A 169 12.09 -26.60 -2.96
C GLU A 169 11.07 -27.43 -2.20
N ASP A 170 10.75 -27.07 -0.94
CA ASP A 170 9.72 -27.73 -0.12
C ASP A 170 8.29 -27.49 -0.65
N LEU A 171 8.13 -26.59 -1.63
CA LEU A 171 6.85 -26.22 -2.24
C LEU A 171 6.53 -27.00 -3.52
N LYS A 172 7.49 -27.79 -4.04
CA LYS A 172 7.37 -28.53 -5.30
C LYS A 172 6.85 -29.97 -5.16
N ASN A 173 6.38 -30.37 -3.98
CA ASN A 173 5.82 -31.71 -3.72
C ASN A 173 4.32 -31.66 -3.40
#